data_AF-A0A938SLT2-F1
#
_entry.id   AF-A0A938SLT2-F1
#
_cell.length_a   1.000
_cell.length_b   1.000
_cell.length_c   1.000
_cell.angle_alpha   90.00
_cell.angle_beta   90.00
_cell.angle_gamma   90.00
#
_symmetry.space_group_name_H-M   'P 1'
#
loop_
_entity.id
_entity.type
_entity.pdbx_description
1 polymer ?
#
loop_
_entity_poly.entity_id
_entity_poly.type
_entity_poly.pdbx_seq_one_letter_code
_entity_poly.pdbx_strand_id
1 'polypeptide(L)'
;MPYLSTYERKAKEEGREEGMEKGIEKGIEKGIEKGMRQGIVDAVRQTLEVRFGRAPQPLLESIERCENLEQLRAFHRQALTVGSLDDLQS
;
A
#
# COMPACT_ATOMS: atom_id res chain seq x y z
N MET A 1 -30.40 -16.42 -38.90
CA MET A 1 -29.30 -16.18 -37.93
C MET A 1 -28.94 -14.71 -38.02
N PRO A 2 -29.00 -13.93 -36.94
CA PRO A 2 -28.75 -12.50 -37.02
C PRO A 2 -27.27 -12.30 -37.39
N TYR A 3 -27.04 -11.60 -38.50
CA TYR A 3 -25.70 -11.25 -38.94
C TYR A 3 -25.18 -10.17 -38.00
N LEU A 4 -24.45 -10.60 -36.96
CA LEU A 4 -23.67 -9.68 -36.15
C LEU A 4 -22.77 -8.91 -37.11
N SER A 5 -22.98 -7.59 -37.21
CA SER A 5 -22.22 -6.77 -38.15
C SER A 5 -20.74 -6.83 -37.78
N THR A 6 -19.83 -6.77 -38.75
CA THR A 6 -18.38 -6.75 -38.49
C THR A 6 -18.01 -5.69 -37.45
N TYR A 7 -18.76 -4.58 -37.43
CA TYR A 7 -18.66 -3.52 -36.43
C TYR A 7 -19.04 -3.96 -35.01
N GLU A 8 -20.08 -4.77 -34.83
CA GLU A 8 -20.51 -5.26 -33.51
C GLU A 8 -19.53 -6.28 -32.94
N ARG A 9 -18.95 -7.13 -33.79
CA ARG A 9 -17.89 -8.07 -33.37
C ARG A 9 -16.65 -7.30 -32.91
N LYS A 10 -16.26 -6.29 -33.68
CA LYS A 10 -15.10 -5.45 -33.38
C LYS A 10 -15.30 -4.64 -32.09
N ALA A 11 -16.47 -4.01 -31.92
CA ALA A 11 -16.81 -3.28 -30.71
C ALA A 11 -16.82 -4.17 -29.45
N LYS A 12 -17.28 -5.43 -29.58
CA LYS A 12 -17.25 -6.39 -28.47
C LYS A 12 -15.83 -6.84 -28.12
N GLU A 13 -14.97 -6.99 -29.12
CA GLU A 13 -13.57 -7.34 -28.94
C GLU A 13 -12.79 -6.19 -28.29
N GLU A 14 -12.93 -4.97 -28.81
CA GLU A 14 -12.36 -3.75 -28.25
C GLU A 14 -12.84 -3.51 -26.80
N GLY A 15 -14.14 -3.63 -26.54
CA GLY A 15 -14.68 -3.48 -25.18
C GLY A 15 -14.17 -4.53 -24.19
N ARG A 16 -13.85 -5.74 -24.66
CA ARG A 16 -13.24 -6.80 -23.83
C ARG A 16 -11.77 -6.48 -23.54
N GLU A 17 -11.03 -6.04 -24.55
CA GLU A 17 -9.62 -5.64 -24.40
C GLU A 17 -9.49 -4.44 -23.46
N GLU A 18 -10.26 -3.37 -23.68
CA GLU A 18 -10.27 -2.21 -22.79
C GLU A 18 -10.67 -2.57 -21.36
N GLY A 19 -11.69 -3.44 -21.20
CA GLY A 19 -12.13 -3.89 -19.88
C GLY A 19 -11.04 -4.66 -19.14
N MET A 20 -10.29 -5.50 -19.87
CA MET A 20 -9.18 -6.26 -19.31
C MET A 20 -8.00 -5.33 -18.96
N GLU A 21 -7.64 -4.40 -19.84
CA GLU A 21 -6.56 -3.45 -19.62
C GLU A 21 -6.84 -2.55 -18.40
N LYS A 22 -8.04 -1.93 -18.35
CA LYS A 22 -8.49 -1.13 -17.19
C LYS A 22 -8.55 -1.95 -15.90
N GLY A 23 -8.89 -3.23 -15.99
CA GLY A 23 -8.93 -4.14 -14.85
C GLY A 23 -7.53 -4.44 -14.30
N ILE A 24 -6.58 -4.73 -15.19
CA ILE A 24 -5.18 -5.01 -14.83
C ILE A 24 -4.52 -3.75 -14.27
N GLU A 25 -4.68 -2.60 -14.91
CA GLU A 25 -4.10 -1.33 -14.47
C GLU A 25 -4.53 -0.99 -13.04
N LYS A 26 -5.84 -1.00 -12.76
CA LYS A 26 -6.39 -0.76 -11.41
C LYS A 26 -5.94 -1.81 -10.39
N GLY A 27 -5.76 -3.06 -10.83
CA GLY A 27 -5.30 -4.14 -9.98
C GLY A 27 -3.84 -3.94 -9.56
N ILE A 28 -2.98 -3.61 -10.52
CA ILE A 28 -1.55 -3.34 -10.30
C ILE A 28 -1.37 -2.10 -9.42
N GLU A 29 -2.07 -1.00 -9.71
CA GLU A 29 -1.97 0.24 -8.94
C GLU A 29 -2.31 0.01 -7.46
N LYS A 30 -3.45 -0.61 -7.18
CA LYS A 30 -3.86 -0.95 -5.80
C LYS A 30 -2.91 -1.93 -5.13
N GLY A 31 -2.35 -2.88 -5.89
CA GLY A 31 -1.39 -3.85 -5.38
C GLY A 31 -0.08 -3.19 -4.97
N ILE A 32 0.44 -2.29 -5.81
CA ILE A 32 1.66 -1.53 -5.55
C ILE A 32 1.49 -0.59 -4.36
N GLU A 33 0.37 0.13 -4.27
CA GLU A 33 0.09 1.05 -3.16
C GLU A 33 0.05 0.31 -1.81
N LYS A 34 -0.71 -0.80 -1.75
CA LYS A 34 -0.77 -1.66 -0.56
C LYS A 34 0.60 -2.26 -0.22
N GLY A 35 1.33 -2.75 -1.23
CA GLY A 35 2.66 -3.33 -1.04
C GLY A 35 3.67 -2.32 -0.50
N MET A 36 3.69 -1.10 -1.03
CA MET A 36 4.54 -0.02 -0.53
C MET A 36 4.20 0.34 0.92
N ARG A 37 2.92 0.51 1.24
CA ARG A 37 2.48 0.80 2.61
C ARG A 37 2.92 -0.31 3.57
N GLN A 38 2.62 -1.57 3.24
CA GLN A 38 2.97 -2.71 4.08
C GLN A 38 4.49 -2.78 4.29
N GLY A 39 5.29 -2.54 3.24
CA GLY A 39 6.74 -2.52 3.34
C GLY A 39 7.28 -1.44 4.28
N ILE A 40 6.70 -0.24 4.29
CA ILE A 40 7.12 0.80 5.24
C ILE A 40 6.69 0.46 6.66
N VAL A 41 5.47 -0.05 6.86
CA VAL A 41 4.99 -0.49 8.18
C VAL A 41 5.90 -1.58 8.75
N ASP A 42 6.25 -2.59 7.95
CA ASP A 42 7.16 -3.66 8.36
C ASP A 42 8.57 -3.13 8.64
N ALA A 43 9.08 -2.18 7.85
CA ALA A 43 10.37 -1.53 8.10
C ALA A 43 10.38 -0.75 9.42
N VAL A 44 9.31 0.01 9.72
CA VAL A 44 9.14 0.70 11.01
C VAL A 44 9.10 -0.32 12.15
N ARG A 45 8.29 -1.38 12.01
CA ARG A 45 8.21 -2.44 13.02
C ARG A 45 9.58 -3.05 13.29
N GLN A 46 10.32 -3.42 12.24
CA GLN A 46 11.66 -4.00 12.36
C GLN A 46 12.65 -3.04 12.99
N THR A 47 12.65 -1.76 12.59
CA THR A 47 13.52 -0.75 13.20
C THR A 47 13.23 -0.60 14.69
N LEU A 48 11.95 -0.58 15.07
CA LEU A 48 11.57 -0.55 16.49
C LEU A 48 11.99 -1.83 17.22
N GLU A 49 11.85 -2.98 16.56
CA GLU A 49 12.20 -4.27 17.13
C GLU A 49 13.71 -4.41 17.39
N VAL A 50 14.52 -3.93 16.45
CA VAL A 50 15.99 -3.94 16.54
C VAL A 50 16.50 -2.90 17.53
N ARG A 51 15.92 -1.69 17.57
CA ARG A 51 16.41 -0.60 18.44
C ARG A 51 15.89 -0.67 19.87
N PHE A 52 14.60 -0.95 20.03
CA PHE A 52 13.91 -0.87 21.32
C PHE A 52 13.49 -2.24 21.86
N GLY A 53 13.74 -3.33 21.11
CA GLY A 53 13.30 -4.66 21.49
C GLY A 53 11.79 -4.82 21.27
N ARG A 54 11.03 -5.21 22.29
CA ARG A 54 9.60 -5.48 22.10
C ARG A 54 8.81 -4.18 21.97
N ALA A 55 8.43 -3.80 20.75
CA ALA A 55 7.58 -2.64 20.49
C ALA A 55 6.17 -2.81 21.10
N PRO A 56 5.60 -1.77 21.73
CA PRO A 56 4.26 -1.84 22.33
C PRO A 56 3.18 -1.99 21.25
N GLN A 57 2.23 -2.90 21.47
CA GLN A 57 1.10 -3.13 20.56
C GLN A 57 0.28 -1.88 20.18
N PRO A 58 -0.05 -0.95 21.10
CA PRO A 58 -0.81 0.25 20.71
C PRO A 58 -0.07 1.13 19.69
N LEU A 59 1.26 1.11 19.69
CA LEU A 59 2.06 1.84 18.69
C LEU A 59 1.96 1.15 17.32
N LEU A 60 2.05 -0.18 17.28
CA LEU A 60 1.87 -0.95 16.06
C LEU A 60 0.48 -0.75 15.46
N GLU A 61 -0.57 -0.77 16.27
CA GLU A 61 -1.92 -0.45 15.80
C GLU A 61 -2.02 0.97 15.22
N SER A 62 -1.33 1.94 15.84
CA SER A 62 -1.33 3.33 15.37
C SER A 62 -0.64 3.47 14.02
N ILE A 63 0.47 2.75 13.82
CA ILE A 63 1.21 2.67 12.56
C ILE A 63 0.36 1.95 11.49
N GLU A 64 -0.29 0.85 11.83
CA GLU A 64 -1.16 0.11 10.91
C GLU A 64 -2.40 0.91 10.52
N ARG A 65 -2.98 1.69 11.44
CA ARG A 65 -4.09 2.61 11.15
C ARG A 65 -3.66 3.84 10.36
N CYS A 66 -2.36 4.15 10.30
CA CYS A 66 -1.86 5.28 9.53
C CYS A 66 -1.91 4.96 8.03
N GLU A 67 -2.78 5.66 7.29
CA GLU A 67 -2.89 5.51 5.84
C GLU A 67 -1.90 6.40 5.09
N ASN A 68 -1.28 7.36 5.78
CA ASN A 68 -0.39 8.33 5.17
C ASN A 68 1.06 7.82 5.14
N LEU A 69 1.52 7.45 3.94
CA LEU A 69 2.89 7.02 3.67
C LEU A 69 3.96 8.03 4.11
N GLU A 70 3.71 9.34 3.98
CA GLU A 70 4.65 10.38 4.39
C GLU A 70 4.78 10.45 5.91
N GLN A 71 3.66 10.30 6.63
CA GLN A 71 3.69 10.21 8.10
C GLN A 71 4.43 8.94 8.55
N LEU A 72 4.18 7.79 7.92
CA LEU A 72 4.91 6.54 8.18
C LEU A 72 6.43 6.70 7.96
N ARG A 73 6.83 7.39 6.89
CA ARG A 73 8.25 7.70 6.61
C ARG A 73 8.86 8.68 7.62
N ALA A 74 8.09 9.67 8.07
CA ALA A 74 8.51 10.58 9.12
C ALA A 74 8.70 9.83 10.44
N PHE A 75 7.75 8.96 10.80
CA PHE A 75 7.85 8.06 11.95
C PHE A 75 9.07 7.15 11.86
N HIS A 76 9.34 6.54 10.70
CA HIS A 76 10.53 5.74 10.50
C HIS A 76 11.82 6.52 10.76
N ARG A 77 11.91 7.76 10.24
CA ARG A 77 13.06 8.64 10.47
C ARG A 77 13.18 9.03 11.94
N GLN A 78 12.07 9.40 12.58
CA GLN A 78 12.04 9.73 13.99
C GLN A 78 12.50 8.55 14.83
N ALA A 79 12.04 7.33 14.54
CA ALA A 79 12.45 6.10 15.19
C ALA A 79 13.95 5.79 15.08
N LEU A 80 14.66 6.38 14.10
CA LEU A 80 16.11 6.29 13.98
C LEU A 80 16.85 7.41 14.74
N THR A 81 16.23 8.58 14.91
CA THR A 81 16.83 9.72 15.61
C THR A 81 16.57 9.72 17.12
N VAL A 82 15.38 9.33 17.59
CA VAL A 82 15.08 9.32 19.03
C VAL A 82 15.74 8.15 19.74
N GLY A 83 16.09 8.35 21.02
CA GLY A 83 16.75 7.35 21.85
C GLY A 83 15.78 6.47 22.65
N SER A 84 14.49 6.81 22.70
CA SER A 84 13.48 6.11 23.50
C SER A 84 12.14 5.99 22.75
N LEU A 85 11.30 5.03 23.18
CA LEU A 85 9.93 4.88 22.68
C LEU A 85 9.00 5.99 23.17
N ASP A 86 9.23 6.54 24.36
CA ASP A 86 8.44 7.62 24.96
C ASP A 86 8.57 8.94 24.16
N ASP A 87 9.77 9.25 23.68
CA ASP A 87 10.02 10.43 22.83
C ASP A 87 9.35 10.32 21.44
N LEU A 88 9.00 9.10 21.05
CA LEU A 88 8.33 8.79 19.79
C LEU A 88 6.80 8.97 19.89
N GLN A 89 6.26 8.97 21.12
CA GLN A 89 4.83 9.11 21.41
C GLN A 89 4.44 10.50 21.94
N SER A 90 5.42 11.36 22.23
CA SER A 90 5.21 12.72 22.78
C SER A 90 4.94 13.79 21.71
#